data_AF-A0A3L6RYH1-F1
#
_entry.id   AF-A0A3L6RYH1-F1
#
_cell.length_a   1.000
_cell.length_b   1.000
_cell.length_c   1.000
_cell.angle_alpha   90.00
_cell.angle_beta   90.00
_cell.angle_gamma   90.00
#
_symmetry.space_group_name_H-M   'P 1'
#
loop_
_entity.id
_entity.type
_entity.pdbx_description
1 polymer ?
#
loop_
_entity_poly.entity_id
_entity_poly.type
_entity_poly.pdbx_seq_one_letter_code
_entity_poly.pdbx_strand_id
1 'polypeptide(L)'
;MDLPPDVAVKIAGHLAATSERPMDHLRALWVTCCFMRRVCSNPEVGRRISAERLSDDMYLYDPIGYFTLLPHLAQVYNPEACFIVGMHVVFRGLLITPLPVLNENLKRAAAGGHKVAAYVAAILLYLANGVANVDDTAKQFMRQAVAVEESVLVAPAGGGGTMLMFRDCFIKCRRVAANVI
;
A
#
# COMPACT_ATOMS: atom_id res chain seq x y z
N MET A 1 1.51 -14.90 4.11
CA MET A 1 0.76 -15.68 5.12
C MET A 1 0.57 -17.08 4.55
N ASP A 2 1.46 -18.01 4.90
CA ASP A 2 1.30 -19.42 4.54
C ASP A 2 0.52 -20.13 5.65
N LEU A 3 -0.44 -20.97 5.28
CA LEU A 3 -1.15 -21.83 6.22
C LEU A 3 -0.12 -22.80 6.86
N PRO A 4 -0.05 -22.93 8.20
CA PRO A 4 0.90 -23.83 8.82
C PRO A 4 0.75 -25.26 8.28
N PRO A 5 1.86 -25.97 7.96
CA PRO A 5 1.80 -27.31 7.37
C PRO A 5 0.91 -28.28 8.15
N ASP A 6 0.95 -28.21 9.48
CA ASP A 6 0.17 -29.08 10.36
C ASP A 6 -1.34 -28.87 10.23
N VAL A 7 -1.76 -27.62 10.00
CA VAL A 7 -3.18 -27.27 9.79
C VAL A 7 -3.63 -27.74 8.41
N ALA A 8 -2.78 -27.58 7.38
CA ALA A 8 -3.07 -28.07 6.04
C ALA A 8 -3.23 -29.60 6.00
N VAL A 9 -2.35 -30.33 6.69
CA VAL A 9 -2.43 -31.79 6.81
C VAL A 9 -3.72 -32.22 7.51
N LYS A 10 -4.14 -31.52 8.57
CA LYS A 10 -5.42 -31.82 9.25
C LYS A 10 -6.63 -31.62 8.34
N ILE A 11 -6.67 -30.54 7.56
CA ILE A 11 -7.78 -30.27 6.63
C ILE A 11 -7.84 -31.34 5.54
N ALA A 12 -6.70 -31.63 4.90
CA ALA A 12 -6.62 -32.65 3.86
C ALA A 12 -6.95 -34.04 4.41
N GLY A 13 -6.47 -34.37 5.61
CA GLY A 13 -6.76 -35.63 6.30
C GLY A 13 -8.24 -35.79 6.65
N HIS A 14 -8.89 -34.73 7.14
CA HIS A 14 -10.32 -34.74 7.42
C HIS A 14 -11.15 -34.91 6.14
N LEU A 15 -10.79 -34.22 5.07
CA LEU A 15 -11.44 -34.36 3.76
C LEU A 15 -11.26 -35.78 3.19
N ALA A 16 -10.09 -36.38 3.38
CA ALA A 16 -9.83 -37.76 2.96
C ALA A 16 -10.62 -38.79 3.78
N ALA A 17 -10.79 -38.55 5.08
CA ALA A 17 -11.48 -39.47 5.98
C ALA A 17 -13.01 -39.45 5.83
N THR A 18 -13.59 -38.31 5.43
CA THR A 18 -15.05 -38.11 5.36
C THR A 18 -15.61 -38.25 3.95
N SER A 19 -14.76 -38.28 2.92
CA SER A 19 -15.19 -38.35 1.52
C SER A 19 -15.32 -39.79 1.01
N GLU A 20 -16.40 -40.08 0.29
CA GLU A 20 -16.57 -41.32 -0.47
C GLU A 20 -15.57 -41.44 -1.65
N ARG A 21 -15.05 -40.30 -2.14
CA ARG A 21 -14.10 -40.21 -3.26
C ARG A 21 -12.92 -39.30 -2.89
N PRO A 22 -12.08 -39.72 -1.94
CA PRO A 22 -11.09 -38.85 -1.32
C PRO A 22 -10.05 -38.31 -2.31
N MET A 23 -9.63 -39.14 -3.27
CA MET A 23 -8.63 -38.75 -4.28
C MET A 23 -9.15 -37.68 -5.25
N ASP A 24 -10.44 -37.73 -5.60
CA ASP A 24 -11.05 -36.74 -6.49
C ASP A 24 -11.22 -35.39 -5.79
N HIS A 25 -11.66 -35.40 -4.52
CA HIS A 25 -11.79 -34.18 -3.73
C HIS A 25 -10.45 -33.54 -3.39
N LEU A 26 -9.42 -34.33 -3.06
CA LEU A 26 -8.07 -33.80 -2.86
C LEU A 26 -7.50 -33.19 -4.14
N ARG A 27 -7.73 -33.83 -5.29
CA ARG A 27 -7.35 -33.27 -6.60
C ARG A 27 -8.08 -31.97 -6.88
N ALA A 28 -9.39 -31.90 -6.64
CA ALA A 28 -10.18 -30.69 -6.82
C ALA A 28 -9.72 -29.54 -5.89
N LEU A 29 -9.43 -29.86 -4.63
CA LEU A 29 -8.87 -28.91 -3.67
C LEU A 29 -7.53 -28.37 -4.16
N TRP A 30 -6.62 -29.24 -4.60
CA TRP A 30 -5.33 -28.84 -5.13
C TRP A 30 -5.46 -27.90 -6.35
N VAL A 31 -6.32 -28.24 -7.32
CA VAL A 31 -6.58 -27.39 -8.49
C VAL A 31 -7.12 -26.03 -8.07
N THR A 32 -8.06 -26.00 -7.13
CA THR A 32 -8.65 -24.76 -6.61
C THR A 32 -7.61 -23.90 -5.90
N CYS A 33 -6.76 -24.49 -5.05
CA CYS A 33 -5.67 -23.80 -4.36
C CYS A 33 -4.66 -23.22 -5.37
N CYS A 34 -4.26 -23.98 -6.39
CA CYS A 34 -3.37 -23.51 -7.44
C CYS A 34 -3.98 -22.35 -8.24
N PHE A 35 -5.27 -22.46 -8.58
CA PHE A 35 -6.01 -21.42 -9.27
C PHE A 35 -6.07 -20.13 -8.44
N MET A 36 -6.46 -20.23 -7.17
CA MET A 36 -6.51 -19.09 -6.26
C MET A 36 -5.13 -18.46 -6.09
N ARG A 37 -4.07 -19.25 -5.92
CA ARG A 37 -2.70 -18.75 -5.86
C ARG A 37 -2.35 -17.93 -7.10
N ARG A 38 -2.70 -18.43 -8.29
CA ARG A 38 -2.48 -17.71 -9.56
C ARG A 38 -3.28 -16.41 -9.65
N VAL A 39 -4.54 -16.42 -9.21
CA VAL A 39 -5.39 -15.21 -9.16
C VAL A 39 -4.80 -14.18 -8.20
N CYS A 40 -4.39 -14.60 -7.01
CA CYS A 40 -3.77 -13.71 -6.01
C CYS A 40 -2.42 -13.16 -6.46
N SER A 41 -1.67 -13.88 -7.30
CA SER A 41 -0.44 -13.38 -7.92
C SER A 41 -0.68 -12.39 -9.07
N ASN A 42 -1.94 -12.13 -9.47
CA ASN A 42 -2.24 -11.15 -10.50
C ASN A 42 -1.96 -9.73 -9.96
N PRO A 43 -1.15 -8.91 -10.67
CA PRO A 43 -0.85 -7.53 -10.27
C PRO A 43 -2.11 -6.68 -10.02
N GLU A 44 -3.21 -6.91 -10.74
CA GLU A 44 -4.47 -6.18 -10.55
C GLU A 44 -5.12 -6.46 -9.20
N VAL A 45 -4.92 -7.65 -8.64
CA VAL A 45 -5.36 -7.95 -7.26
C VAL A 45 -4.52 -7.14 -6.29
N GLY A 46 -3.19 -7.13 -6.46
CA GLY A 46 -2.28 -6.34 -5.63
C GLY A 46 -2.54 -4.83 -5.67
N ARG A 47 -2.94 -4.29 -6.84
CA ARG A 47 -3.34 -2.87 -6.98
C ARG A 47 -4.58 -2.50 -6.18
N ARG A 48 -5.45 -3.46 -5.87
CA ARG A 48 -6.71 -3.24 -5.13
C ARG A 48 -6.59 -3.47 -3.64
N ILE A 49 -5.44 -3.95 -3.18
CA ILE A 49 -5.17 -4.13 -1.76
C ILE A 49 -5.05 -2.74 -1.10
N SER A 50 -5.90 -2.44 -0.12
CA SER A 50 -5.75 -1.21 0.67
C SER A 50 -4.62 -1.37 1.68
N ALA A 51 -3.52 -0.66 1.43
CA ALA A 51 -2.37 -0.61 2.32
C ALA A 51 -2.72 0.09 3.63
N GLU A 52 -3.63 1.08 3.60
CA GLU A 52 -4.13 1.75 4.80
C GLU A 52 -4.87 0.78 5.73
N ARG A 53 -5.82 0.01 5.21
CA ARG A 53 -6.54 -0.99 6.02
C ARG A 53 -5.63 -2.11 6.52
N LEU A 54 -4.63 -2.50 5.73
CA LEU A 54 -3.60 -3.43 6.16
C LEU A 54 -2.73 -2.85 7.27
N SER A 55 -2.47 -1.55 7.25
CA SER A 55 -1.73 -0.87 8.30
C SER A 55 -2.46 -0.95 9.64
N ASP A 56 -3.76 -0.66 9.68
CA ASP A 56 -4.53 -0.65 10.93
C ASP A 56 -4.46 -1.98 11.69
N ASP A 57 -4.41 -3.10 10.94
CA ASP A 57 -4.29 -4.45 11.50
C ASP A 57 -2.82 -4.88 11.65
N MET A 58 -2.05 -4.93 10.56
CA MET A 58 -0.70 -5.47 10.57
C MET A 58 0.35 -4.57 11.22
N TYR A 59 0.23 -3.24 11.17
CA TYR A 59 1.28 -2.37 11.72
C TYR A 59 1.44 -2.54 13.24
N LEU A 60 0.35 -2.88 13.94
CA LEU A 60 0.35 -3.07 15.38
C LEU A 60 0.89 -4.45 15.80
N TYR A 61 0.65 -5.50 15.00
CA TYR A 61 0.98 -6.88 15.37
C TYR A 61 2.18 -7.46 14.60
N ASP A 62 2.39 -7.08 13.34
CA ASP A 62 3.50 -7.50 12.48
C ASP A 62 4.03 -6.34 11.60
N PRO A 63 4.69 -5.35 12.23
CA PRO A 63 5.26 -4.22 11.49
C PRO A 63 6.32 -4.66 10.48
N ILE A 64 7.07 -5.74 10.73
CA ILE A 64 8.11 -6.24 9.83
C ILE A 64 7.47 -6.78 8.54
N GLY A 65 6.42 -7.60 8.66
CA GLY A 65 5.66 -8.09 7.52
C GLY A 65 5.03 -6.96 6.71
N TYR A 66 4.47 -5.94 7.38
CA TYR A 66 3.92 -4.77 6.71
C TYR A 66 4.97 -4.02 5.88
N PHE A 67 6.14 -3.70 6.45
CA PHE A 67 7.23 -3.04 5.72
C PHE A 67 7.84 -3.91 4.62
N THR A 68 7.75 -5.23 4.75
CA THR A 68 8.16 -6.17 3.70
C THR A 68 7.16 -6.19 2.54
N LEU A 69 5.86 -6.09 2.83
CA LEU A 69 4.79 -6.12 1.83
C LEU A 69 4.72 -4.83 1.00
N LEU A 70 4.95 -3.67 1.61
CA LEU A 70 4.80 -2.36 0.96
C LEU A 70 5.60 -2.22 -0.36
N PRO A 71 6.90 -2.57 -0.44
CA PRO A 71 7.64 -2.55 -1.71
C PRO A 71 7.04 -3.44 -2.80
N HIS A 72 6.47 -4.60 -2.44
CA HIS A 72 5.86 -5.52 -3.40
C HIS A 72 4.57 -4.93 -3.98
N LEU A 73 3.75 -4.30 -3.14
CA LEU A 73 2.56 -3.57 -3.60
C LEU A 73 2.92 -2.37 -4.47
N ALA A 74 3.98 -1.63 -4.12
CA ALA A 74 4.46 -0.53 -4.94
C ALA A 74 4.98 -1.01 -6.32
N GLN A 75 5.62 -2.18 -6.41
CA GLN A 75 6.06 -2.77 -7.69
C GLN A 75 4.90 -3.09 -8.63
N VAL A 76 3.75 -3.49 -8.09
CA VAL A 76 2.52 -3.70 -8.87
C VAL A 76 1.72 -2.41 -9.09
N TYR A 77 2.29 -1.23 -8.79
CA TYR A 77 1.66 0.08 -8.99
C TYR A 77 0.42 0.32 -8.12
N ASN A 78 0.37 -0.29 -6.93
CA ASN A 78 -0.64 0.06 -5.95
C ASN A 78 -0.48 1.55 -5.52
N PRO A 79 -1.48 2.42 -5.71
CA PRO A 79 -1.31 3.85 -5.48
C PRO A 79 -1.01 4.23 -4.02
N GLU A 80 -1.60 3.54 -3.04
CA GLU A 80 -1.36 3.78 -1.61
C GLU A 80 0.07 3.35 -1.22
N ALA A 81 0.50 2.16 -1.64
CA ALA A 81 1.85 1.67 -1.35
C ALA A 81 2.92 2.51 -2.06
N CYS A 82 2.68 2.91 -3.31
CA CYS A 82 3.52 3.87 -4.03
C CYS A 82 3.61 5.20 -3.28
N PHE A 83 2.51 5.71 -2.73
CA PHE A 83 2.52 6.92 -1.92
C PHE A 83 3.38 6.75 -0.67
N ILE A 84 3.14 5.70 0.13
CA ILE A 84 3.87 5.46 1.40
C ILE A 84 5.37 5.28 1.15
N VAL A 85 5.76 4.43 0.19
CA VAL A 85 7.17 4.22 -0.18
C VAL A 85 7.78 5.51 -0.72
N GLY A 86 7.01 6.28 -1.51
CA GLY A 86 7.42 7.58 -2.02
C GLY A 86 7.69 8.61 -0.92
N MET A 87 6.82 8.66 0.10
CA MET A 87 7.00 9.56 1.25
C MET A 87 8.22 9.20 2.09
N HIS A 88 8.54 7.91 2.24
CA HIS A 88 9.79 7.51 2.90
C HIS A 88 11.03 8.07 2.22
N VAL A 89 11.03 8.23 0.89
CA VAL A 89 12.14 8.85 0.15
C VAL A 89 12.21 10.35 0.40
N VAL A 90 11.06 11.05 0.38
CA VAL A 90 10.99 12.50 0.63
C VAL A 90 11.50 12.86 2.03
N PHE A 91 11.24 11.99 3.01
CA PHE A 91 11.67 12.14 4.40
C PHE A 91 12.97 11.37 4.73
N ARG A 92 13.80 11.01 3.75
CA ARG A 92 15.10 10.39 4.04
C ARG A 92 16.04 11.41 4.73
N GLY A 93 16.23 11.27 6.04
CA GLY A 93 17.27 11.99 6.79
C GLY A 93 16.93 12.28 8.26
N LEU A 94 17.90 12.81 9.00
CA LEU A 94 17.73 13.37 10.36
C LEU A 94 17.01 14.73 10.36
N LEU A 95 16.84 15.33 9.18
CA LEU A 95 16.26 16.66 9.01
C LEU A 95 14.78 16.54 8.64
N ILE A 96 13.96 17.31 9.35
CA ILE A 96 12.52 17.45 9.13
C ILE A 96 12.21 18.13 7.78
N THR A 97 13.24 18.66 7.11
CA THR A 97 13.09 19.34 5.81
C THR A 97 12.86 18.33 4.70
N PRO A 98 11.68 18.32 4.06
CA PRO A 98 11.41 17.43 2.94
C PRO A 98 12.36 17.76 1.79
N LEU A 99 12.98 16.73 1.22
CA LEU A 99 13.79 16.91 0.02
C LEU A 99 12.86 17.28 -1.14
N PRO A 100 13.13 18.34 -1.94
CA PRO A 100 12.32 18.74 -3.07
C PRO A 100 12.55 17.79 -4.27
N VAL A 101 12.38 16.49 -4.04
CA VAL A 101 12.61 15.43 -5.03
C VAL A 101 11.32 14.66 -5.23
N LEU A 102 10.72 14.86 -6.40
CA LEU A 102 9.61 14.05 -6.88
C LEU A 102 10.14 12.69 -7.37
N ASN A 103 10.03 11.67 -6.53
CA ASN A 103 10.45 10.30 -6.90
C ASN A 103 9.36 9.56 -7.71
N GLU A 104 9.78 8.51 -8.41
CA GLU A 104 8.92 7.72 -9.29
C GLU A 104 7.71 7.08 -8.59
N ASN A 105 7.81 6.72 -7.31
CA ASN A 105 6.66 6.16 -6.60
C ASN A 105 5.58 7.21 -6.34
N LEU A 106 5.95 8.46 -6.03
CA LEU A 106 4.97 9.54 -5.92
C LEU A 106 4.30 9.87 -7.27
N LYS A 107 5.07 9.83 -8.37
CA LYS A 107 4.50 9.98 -9.73
C LYS A 107 3.48 8.88 -10.03
N ARG A 108 3.83 7.62 -9.74
CA ARG A 108 2.94 6.45 -9.92
C ARG A 108 1.69 6.54 -9.07
N ALA A 109 1.83 6.96 -7.80
CA ALA A 109 0.69 7.13 -6.90
C ALA A 109 -0.27 8.19 -7.44
N ALA A 110 0.24 9.35 -7.84
CA ALA A 110 -0.58 10.42 -8.42
C ALA A 110 -1.25 9.98 -9.73
N ALA A 111 -0.49 9.36 -10.66
CA ALA A 111 -1.03 8.81 -11.91
C ALA A 111 -2.08 7.70 -11.68
N GLY A 112 -1.94 6.94 -10.59
CA GLY A 112 -2.89 5.93 -10.15
C GLY A 112 -4.11 6.49 -9.41
N GLY A 113 -4.28 7.82 -9.36
CA GLY A 113 -5.44 8.48 -8.75
C GLY A 113 -5.34 8.74 -7.24
N HIS A 114 -4.17 8.56 -6.62
CA HIS A 114 -3.98 8.86 -5.21
C HIS A 114 -3.94 10.38 -4.97
N LYS A 115 -5.05 10.95 -4.50
CA LYS A 115 -5.28 12.40 -4.40
C LYS A 115 -4.21 13.14 -3.59
N VAL A 116 -3.87 12.62 -2.41
CA VAL A 116 -2.83 13.22 -1.55
C VAL A 116 -1.46 13.17 -2.23
N ALA A 117 -1.19 12.13 -3.04
CA ALA A 117 0.07 12.02 -3.75
C ALA A 117 0.17 13.05 -4.88
N ALA A 118 -0.94 13.32 -5.58
CA ALA A 118 -1.01 14.39 -6.58
C ALA A 118 -0.73 15.77 -5.93
N TYR A 119 -1.35 16.05 -4.77
CA TYR A 119 -1.10 17.29 -4.04
C TYR A 119 0.37 17.43 -3.59
N VAL A 120 0.92 16.39 -2.97
CA VAL A 120 2.34 16.38 -2.55
C VAL A 120 3.27 16.52 -3.75
N ALA A 121 2.99 15.85 -4.86
CA ALA A 121 3.79 15.95 -6.08
C ALA A 121 3.80 17.38 -6.63
N ALA A 122 2.67 18.07 -6.63
CA ALA A 122 2.57 19.47 -7.03
C ALA A 122 3.44 20.39 -6.14
N ILE A 123 3.40 20.19 -4.81
CA ILE A 123 4.25 20.95 -3.87
C ILE A 123 5.73 20.68 -4.13
N LEU A 124 6.14 19.43 -4.27
CA LEU A 124 7.55 19.08 -4.48
C LEU A 124 8.08 19.66 -5.80
N LEU A 125 7.28 19.65 -6.86
CA LEU A 125 7.62 20.30 -8.13
C LEU A 125 7.75 21.81 -7.99
N TYR A 126 6.81 22.45 -7.29
CA TYR A 126 6.89 23.89 -7.02
C TYR A 126 8.17 24.26 -6.25
N LEU A 127 8.51 23.49 -5.21
CA LEU A 127 9.74 23.70 -4.44
C LEU A 127 11.00 23.46 -5.28
N ALA A 128 11.00 22.47 -6.17
CA ALA A 128 12.14 22.14 -7.02
C ALA A 128 12.42 23.19 -8.10
N ASN A 129 11.38 23.83 -8.66
CA ASN A 129 11.52 24.82 -9.73
C ASN A 129 11.90 26.22 -9.23
N GLY A 130 11.87 26.44 -7.91
CA GLY A 130 11.88 27.78 -7.34
C GLY A 130 10.63 28.57 -7.75
N VAL A 131 10.41 29.72 -7.12
CA VAL A 131 9.21 30.58 -7.28
C VAL A 131 8.98 31.06 -8.75
N ALA A 132 9.87 30.72 -9.69
CA ALA A 132 9.93 31.32 -11.01
C ALA A 132 9.06 30.64 -12.08
N ASN A 133 8.63 29.38 -11.95
CA ASN A 133 7.79 28.76 -12.98
C ASN A 133 6.94 27.58 -12.46
N VAL A 134 5.61 27.72 -12.54
CA VAL A 134 4.68 26.62 -12.24
C VAL A 134 4.63 25.70 -13.46
N ASP A 135 5.36 24.59 -13.38
CA ASP A 135 5.42 23.53 -14.40
C ASP A 135 4.04 22.95 -14.74
N ASP A 136 3.81 22.60 -16.01
CA ASP A 136 2.51 22.12 -16.48
C ASP A 136 2.11 20.78 -15.84
N THR A 137 3.08 19.97 -15.43
CA THR A 137 2.86 18.74 -14.64
C THR A 137 2.26 19.06 -13.28
N ALA A 138 2.73 20.12 -12.61
CA ALA A 138 2.21 20.54 -11.31
C ALA A 138 0.76 21.01 -11.43
N LYS A 139 0.42 21.75 -12.50
CA LYS A 139 -0.96 22.17 -12.79
C LYS A 139 -1.89 20.98 -13.02
N GLN A 140 -1.42 19.94 -13.72
CA GLN A 140 -2.20 18.73 -13.94
C GLN A 140 -2.53 18.00 -12.63
N PHE A 141 -1.55 17.84 -11.73
CA PHE A 141 -1.80 17.23 -10.43
C PHE A 141 -2.72 18.06 -9.54
N MET A 142 -2.62 19.39 -9.57
CA MET A 142 -3.55 20.27 -8.85
C MET A 142 -5.00 20.09 -9.35
N ARG A 143 -5.21 19.98 -10.66
CA ARG A 143 -6.55 19.71 -11.22
C ARG A 143 -7.11 18.36 -10.77
N GLN A 144 -6.27 17.33 -10.69
CA GLN A 144 -6.68 16.02 -10.16
C GLN A 144 -7.07 16.08 -8.69
N ALA A 145 -6.42 16.93 -7.89
CA ALA A 145 -6.76 17.14 -6.48
C ALA A 145 -8.06 17.96 -6.31
N VAL A 146 -8.26 19.00 -7.13
CA VAL A 146 -9.40 19.94 -7.03
C VAL A 146 -10.71 19.37 -7.58
N ALA A 147 -10.69 18.51 -8.62
CA ALA A 147 -11.87 17.91 -9.24
C ALA A 147 -12.75 17.04 -8.30
N VAL A 148 -12.43 17.00 -7.00
CA VAL A 148 -13.12 16.25 -5.96
C VAL A 148 -13.95 17.14 -5.05
N GLU A 149 -13.62 18.43 -4.85
CA GLU A 149 -14.45 19.30 -3.99
C GLU A 149 -15.87 19.46 -4.52
N GLU A 150 -16.05 19.43 -5.84
CA GLU A 150 -17.37 19.56 -6.48
C GLU A 150 -18.25 18.30 -6.34
N SER A 151 -17.65 17.15 -6.02
CA SER A 151 -18.37 15.88 -5.76
C SER A 151 -18.77 15.68 -4.29
N VAL A 152 -18.31 16.55 -3.38
CA VAL A 152 -18.59 16.46 -1.93
C VAL A 152 -19.90 17.16 -1.55
N LEU A 153 -20.52 17.92 -2.46
CA LEU A 153 -21.77 18.63 -2.16
C LEU A 153 -23.02 17.73 -2.00
N VAL A 154 -22.92 16.39 -2.13
CA VAL A 154 -24.10 15.49 -2.06
C VAL A 154 -23.89 14.21 -1.22
N ALA A 155 -23.00 14.16 -0.22
CA ALA A 155 -22.99 13.01 0.71
C ALA A 155 -22.79 13.42 2.18
N PRO A 156 -23.55 12.81 3.12
CA PRO A 156 -23.53 13.23 4.52
C PRO A 156 -22.25 12.76 5.22
N ALA A 157 -21.86 13.56 6.21
CA ALA A 157 -20.68 13.39 7.03
C ALA A 157 -20.61 12.00 7.68
N GLY A 158 -19.49 11.30 7.48
CA GLY A 158 -19.17 10.08 8.21
C GLY A 158 -17.81 9.54 7.84
N GLY A 159 -16.90 9.53 8.82
CA GLY A 159 -15.61 8.83 8.72
C GLY A 159 -14.40 9.73 8.90
N GLY A 160 -14.23 10.31 10.10
CA GLY A 160 -12.95 10.85 10.53
C GLY A 160 -11.95 9.71 10.71
N GLY A 161 -11.31 9.29 9.62
CA GLY A 161 -10.14 8.43 9.67
C GLY A 161 -9.02 9.20 10.37
N THR A 162 -8.61 8.72 11.54
CA THR A 162 -7.43 9.23 12.23
C THR A 162 -6.23 9.06 11.31
N MET A 163 -5.84 10.17 10.70
CA MET A 163 -4.58 10.39 10.00
C MET A 163 -3.44 9.98 10.93
N LEU A 164 -3.07 8.70 10.91
CA LEU A 164 -1.93 8.19 11.66
C LEU A 164 -0.70 8.90 11.12
N MET A 165 -0.25 9.86 11.91
CA MET A 165 0.79 10.81 11.57
C MET A 165 2.01 10.03 11.08
N PHE A 166 2.42 10.25 9.84
CA PHE A 166 3.69 9.76 9.26
C PHE A 166 4.88 9.87 10.24
N ARG A 167 4.81 10.84 11.16
CA ARG A 167 5.71 11.06 12.28
C ARG A 167 5.81 9.89 13.27
N ASP A 168 4.69 9.27 13.66
CA ASP A 168 4.67 8.17 14.63
C ASP A 168 5.17 6.87 14.01
N CYS A 169 4.89 6.67 12.72
CA CYS A 169 5.45 5.58 11.92
C CYS A 169 6.99 5.70 11.80
N PHE A 170 7.47 6.89 11.46
CA PHE A 170 8.89 7.21 11.34
C PHE A 170 9.66 7.04 12.68
N ILE A 171 9.08 7.50 13.80
CA ILE A 171 9.69 7.36 15.13
C ILE A 171 9.79 5.89 15.55
N LYS A 172 8.80 5.05 15.22
CA LYS A 172 8.84 3.61 15.51
C LYS A 172 9.85 2.86 14.65
N CYS A 173 9.96 3.14 13.35
CA CYS A 173 10.98 2.54 12.48
C CYS A 173 12.41 2.86 12.95
N ARG A 174 12.65 4.08 13.44
CA ARG A 174 13.95 4.49 13.98
C ARG A 174 14.34 3.72 15.25
N ARG A 175 13.38 3.39 16.13
CA ARG A 175 13.65 2.57 17.34
C ARG A 175 14.04 1.14 17.01
N VAL A 176 13.45 0.54 15.97
CA VAL A 176 13.80 -0.82 15.54
C VAL A 176 15.20 -0.88 14.93
N ALA A 177 15.61 0.15 14.17
CA ALA A 177 16.95 0.23 13.59
C ALA A 177 18.08 0.47 14.62
N ALA A 178 17.76 1.07 15.78
CA ALA A 178 18.73 1.35 16.84
C ALA A 178 19.05 0.13 17.74
N ASN A 179 18.28 -0.95 17.64
CA ASN A 179 18.45 -2.16 18.46
C ASN A 179 19.17 -3.31 17.71
N VAL A 180 19.81 -3.02 16.57
CA VAL A 180 20.56 -3.99 15.75
C VAL A 180 22.06 -3.68 15.72
N ILE A 181 22.60 -3.14 16.82
CA ILE A 181 24.05 -3.06 17.07
C ILE A 181 24.32 -3.65 18.45
#